data_AF-A0A059BGQ6-F1
#
_entry.id   AF-A0A059BGQ6-F1
#
_cell.length_a   1.000
_cell.length_b   1.000
_cell.length_c   1.000
_cell.angle_alpha   90.00
_cell.angle_beta   90.00
_cell.angle_gamma   90.00
#
_symmetry.space_group_name_H-M   'P 1'
#
loop_
_entity.id
_entity.type
_entity.pdbx_description
1 polymer ?
#
loop_
_entity_poly.entity_id
_entity_poly.type
_entity_poly.pdbx_seq_one_letter_code
_entity_poly.pdbx_strand_id
1 'polypeptide(L)'
;MAMITTGGGDGGGCCAFALQVLRGRWFMMFASFLIMAGAGATYLFGVYSKDIKSTLGYNQSTLNLLSSCKDLGTNVGVLSGLIAEVAPTWLVLLVGSAMNFADYFLIWLAVTRRIPRPAVWQMCVYICVGANSQNFANTGSLVTYVKNFPESRGIMLGLMKGFVGLSGAMMTQLYYAIYGDDSKSLILLIGWLPAVISIVFVYTIRTMKLSTHPNELKVFYEYLAITVALTLVIMALTIAQKQVSFSHEAYVVSAVAVCVLTFLPLGIAVREEWATWKQRKAQKPTTATVGVVGDDASSPARDLEIHATDQRKQEEQEAANPNDTSCCAD
;
A
#
# COMPACT_ATOMS: atom_id res chain seq x y z
N MET A 1 56.59 10.26 -15.65
CA MET A 1 56.19 9.65 -14.38
C MET A 1 54.83 10.25 -14.02
N ALA A 2 53.75 9.67 -14.56
CA ALA A 2 52.40 10.20 -14.39
C ALA A 2 51.80 9.64 -13.08
N MET A 3 51.42 10.55 -12.18
CA MET A 3 50.65 10.22 -10.98
C MET A 3 49.28 9.66 -11.41
N ILE A 4 49.01 8.41 -11.04
CA ILE A 4 47.67 7.85 -11.03
C ILE A 4 46.99 8.38 -9.76
N THR A 5 46.15 9.39 -9.92
CA THR A 5 45.18 9.80 -8.89
C THR A 5 44.12 8.72 -8.75
N THR A 6 44.24 7.88 -7.73
CA THR A 6 43.15 7.01 -7.27
C THR A 6 42.15 7.85 -6.46
N GLY A 7 41.07 8.27 -7.11
CA GLY A 7 39.94 8.91 -6.47
C GLY A 7 38.65 8.59 -7.22
N GLY A 8 37.79 7.76 -6.63
CA GLY A 8 36.44 7.46 -7.10
C GLY A 8 36.19 5.94 -7.21
N GLY A 9 35.19 5.35 -6.57
CA GLY A 9 34.14 5.92 -5.74
C GLY A 9 33.40 4.82 -4.98
N ASP A 10 33.09 5.09 -3.72
CA ASP A 10 32.22 4.30 -2.86
C ASP A 10 30.74 4.75 -2.98
N GLY A 11 30.50 5.93 -3.58
CA GLY A 11 29.15 6.51 -3.75
C GLY A 11 28.23 5.74 -4.70
N GLY A 12 28.77 4.94 -5.63
CA GLY A 12 27.98 4.15 -6.58
C GLY A 12 27.23 2.98 -5.93
N GLY A 13 27.79 2.41 -4.85
CA GLY A 13 27.18 1.29 -4.13
C GLY A 13 25.95 1.70 -3.32
N CYS A 14 26.04 2.82 -2.60
CA CYS A 14 24.95 3.35 -1.79
C CYS A 14 23.79 3.85 -2.65
N CYS A 15 24.07 4.56 -3.76
CA CYS A 15 23.02 5.02 -4.67
C CYS A 15 22.29 3.84 -5.34
N ALA A 16 23.02 2.83 -5.79
CA ALA A 16 22.41 1.64 -6.39
C ALA A 16 21.59 0.82 -5.37
N PHE A 17 22.06 0.73 -4.11
CA PHE A 17 21.30 0.10 -3.03
C PHE A 17 20.03 0.88 -2.70
N ALA A 18 20.11 2.20 -2.53
CA ALA A 18 18.95 3.05 -2.27
C ALA A 18 17.92 2.94 -3.40
N LEU A 19 18.37 2.92 -4.66
CA LEU A 19 17.49 2.73 -5.81
C LEU A 19 16.83 1.35 -5.81
N GLN A 20 17.54 0.30 -5.39
CA GLN A 20 16.94 -1.03 -5.23
C GLN A 20 15.89 -1.03 -4.11
N VAL A 21 16.20 -0.45 -2.94
CA VAL A 21 15.24 -0.35 -1.83
C VAL A 21 13.98 0.37 -2.28
N LEU A 22 14.10 1.53 -2.92
CA LEU A 22 12.96 2.32 -3.41
C LEU A 22 12.13 1.58 -4.48
N ARG A 23 12.76 0.71 -5.26
CA ARG A 23 12.09 -0.15 -6.25
C ARG A 23 11.77 -1.53 -5.71
N GLY A 24 12.02 -1.75 -4.43
CA GLY A 24 11.93 -3.02 -3.75
C GLY A 24 10.49 -3.34 -3.36
N ARG A 25 10.16 -4.62 -3.35
CA ARG A 25 8.79 -5.06 -2.98
C ARG A 25 8.46 -4.66 -1.55
N TRP A 26 9.46 -4.73 -0.65
CA TRP A 26 9.26 -4.49 0.77
C TRP A 26 9.00 -3.02 1.05
N PHE A 27 9.68 -2.13 0.32
CA PHE A 27 9.41 -0.69 0.39
C PHE A 27 8.02 -0.33 -0.15
N MET A 28 7.56 -1.02 -1.21
CA MET A 28 6.19 -0.85 -1.71
C MET A 28 5.14 -1.27 -0.68
N MET A 29 5.40 -2.31 0.10
CA MET A 29 4.50 -2.73 1.18
C MET A 29 4.43 -1.68 2.28
N PHE A 30 5.58 -1.13 2.68
CA PHE A 30 5.62 0.00 3.61
C PHE A 30 4.87 1.22 3.08
N ALA A 31 5.08 1.59 1.81
CA ALA A 31 4.35 2.69 1.16
C ALA A 31 2.83 2.46 1.16
N SER A 32 2.40 1.23 0.89
CA SER A 32 1.01 0.82 0.97
C SER A 32 0.43 0.99 2.37
N PHE A 33 1.16 0.62 3.44
CA PHE A 33 0.72 0.83 4.82
C PHE A 33 0.55 2.31 5.15
N LEU A 34 1.46 3.18 4.70
CA LEU A 34 1.32 4.62 4.91
C LEU A 34 0.11 5.23 4.17
N ILE A 35 -0.13 4.83 2.93
CA ILE A 35 -1.32 5.29 2.19
C ILE A 35 -2.60 4.85 2.93
N MET A 36 -2.64 3.60 3.40
CA MET A 36 -3.79 3.07 4.14
C MET A 36 -3.98 3.74 5.50
N ALA A 37 -2.89 4.13 6.18
CA ALA A 37 -2.93 4.92 7.41
C ALA A 37 -3.47 6.34 7.18
N GLY A 38 -3.49 6.85 5.93
CA GLY A 38 -4.16 8.08 5.56
C GLY A 38 -5.62 7.91 5.10
N ALA A 39 -6.03 6.68 4.76
CA ALA A 39 -7.27 6.41 4.02
C ALA A 39 -8.52 6.13 4.88
N GLY A 40 -8.57 6.56 6.14
CA GLY A 40 -9.76 6.39 7.00
C GLY A 40 -10.23 7.68 7.69
N ALA A 41 -10.16 8.80 6.97
CA ALA A 41 -10.75 10.07 7.37
C ALA A 41 -12.28 10.03 7.62
N THR A 42 -12.96 8.98 7.18
CA THR A 42 -14.40 8.77 7.42
C THR A 42 -14.68 8.38 8.87
N TYR A 43 -13.72 7.76 9.56
CA TYR A 43 -13.82 7.47 11.01
C TYR A 43 -13.75 8.75 11.86
N LEU A 44 -13.14 9.82 11.34
CA LEU A 44 -13.04 11.11 12.00
C LEU A 44 -14.28 12.00 11.81
N PHE A 45 -15.27 11.56 11.02
CA PHE A 45 -16.50 12.32 10.80
C PHE A 45 -17.18 12.70 12.11
N GLY A 46 -17.24 11.80 13.10
CA GLY A 46 -17.83 12.10 14.40
C GLY A 46 -17.13 13.23 15.18
N VAL A 47 -15.87 13.52 14.86
CA VAL A 47 -15.10 14.61 15.47
C VAL A 47 -15.43 15.92 14.75
N TYR A 48 -15.10 16.03 13.45
CA TYR A 48 -15.26 17.30 12.73
C TYR A 48 -16.72 17.66 12.38
N SER A 49 -17.64 16.69 12.34
CA SER A 49 -19.07 16.98 12.10
C SER A 49 -19.67 17.84 13.22
N LYS A 50 -19.13 17.77 14.44
CA LYS A 50 -19.53 18.65 15.55
C LYS A 50 -19.20 20.11 15.25
N ASP A 51 -18.04 20.38 14.65
CA ASP A 51 -17.63 21.73 14.26
C ASP A 51 -18.40 22.24 13.05
N ILE A 52 -18.73 21.37 12.10
CA ILE A 52 -19.65 21.68 11.01
C ILE A 52 -21.01 22.11 11.59
N LYS A 53 -21.53 21.37 12.56
CA LYS A 53 -22.81 21.65 13.22
C LYS A 53 -22.82 23.01 13.91
N SER A 54 -21.83 23.27 14.75
CA SER A 54 -21.75 24.50 15.54
C SER A 54 -21.48 25.72 14.64
N THR A 55 -20.54 25.60 13.70
CA THR A 55 -20.12 26.73 12.87
C THR A 55 -21.13 27.06 11.79
N LEU A 56 -21.80 26.04 11.22
CA LEU A 56 -22.82 26.23 10.21
C LEU A 56 -24.22 26.08 10.80
N GLY A 57 -24.44 26.15 12.11
CA GLY A 57 -25.79 26.09 12.68
C GLY A 57 -26.70 25.03 12.05
N TYR A 58 -26.16 23.85 11.78
CA TYR A 58 -26.91 22.73 11.18
C TYR A 58 -27.58 21.93 12.30
N ASN A 59 -28.70 21.29 11.96
CA ASN A 59 -29.43 20.47 12.91
C ASN A 59 -28.93 19.03 12.90
N GLN A 60 -29.32 18.23 13.90
CA GLN A 60 -28.90 16.82 13.96
C GLN A 60 -29.41 16.01 12.76
N SER A 61 -30.62 16.30 12.27
CA SER A 61 -31.15 15.68 11.05
C SER A 61 -30.25 15.93 9.83
N THR A 62 -29.73 17.16 9.69
CA THR A 62 -28.78 17.52 8.63
C THR A 62 -27.46 16.76 8.78
N LEU A 63 -26.92 16.65 10.00
CA LEU A 63 -25.72 15.84 10.24
C LEU A 63 -25.93 14.36 9.91
N ASN A 64 -27.10 13.81 10.24
CA ASN A 64 -27.44 12.44 9.93
C ASN A 64 -27.49 12.24 8.40
N LEU A 65 -28.04 13.20 7.66
CA LEU A 65 -28.02 13.20 6.19
C LEU A 65 -26.57 13.26 5.65
N LEU A 66 -25.72 14.12 6.21
CA LEU A 66 -24.29 14.19 5.85
C LEU A 66 -23.58 12.86 6.13
N SER A 67 -23.89 12.19 7.25
CA SER A 67 -23.38 10.86 7.55
C SER A 67 -23.86 9.83 6.54
N SER A 68 -25.14 9.86 6.14
CA SER A 68 -25.66 8.98 5.09
C SER A 68 -24.96 9.22 3.74
N CYS A 69 -24.67 10.48 3.38
CA CYS A 69 -23.93 10.81 2.18
C CYS A 69 -22.46 10.35 2.25
N LYS A 70 -21.82 10.47 3.42
CA LYS A 70 -20.50 9.88 3.68
C LYS A 70 -20.52 8.37 3.46
N ASP A 71 -21.49 7.67 4.05
CA ASP A 71 -21.63 6.21 3.96
C ASP A 71 -21.89 5.78 2.50
N LEU A 72 -22.70 6.55 1.76
CA LEU A 72 -22.87 6.36 0.33
C LEU A 72 -21.52 6.50 -0.40
N GLY A 73 -20.79 7.58 -0.17
CA GLY A 73 -19.48 7.82 -0.79
C GLY A 73 -18.47 6.69 -0.53
N THR A 74 -18.43 6.17 0.70
CA THR A 74 -17.57 5.02 1.05
C THR A 74 -18.01 3.72 0.36
N ASN A 75 -19.29 3.54 0.08
CA ASN A 75 -19.80 2.31 -0.54
C ASN A 75 -19.76 2.34 -2.08
N VAL A 76 -19.71 3.51 -2.70
CA VAL A 76 -19.61 3.65 -4.18
C VAL A 76 -18.17 3.41 -4.65
N GLY A 77 -17.63 2.23 -4.39
CA GLY A 77 -16.28 1.83 -4.79
C GLY A 77 -16.13 1.50 -6.29
N VAL A 78 -17.25 1.23 -6.97
CA VAL A 78 -17.29 0.78 -8.37
C VAL A 78 -16.54 1.72 -9.32
N LEU A 79 -16.66 3.04 -9.12
CA LEU A 79 -15.97 4.03 -9.93
C LEU A 79 -14.45 3.87 -9.86
N SER A 80 -13.91 3.72 -8.65
CA SER A 80 -12.47 3.52 -8.45
C SER A 80 -11.99 2.20 -9.05
N GLY A 81 -12.81 1.14 -8.97
CA GLY A 81 -12.49 -0.17 -9.53
C GLY A 81 -12.43 -0.14 -11.06
N LEU A 82 -13.45 0.42 -11.71
CA LEU A 82 -13.51 0.54 -13.16
C LEU A 82 -12.35 1.38 -13.72
N ILE A 83 -12.03 2.50 -13.05
CA ILE A 83 -10.87 3.31 -13.43
C ILE A 83 -9.58 2.51 -13.26
N ALA A 84 -9.44 1.72 -12.20
CA ALA A 84 -8.24 0.89 -11.99
C ALA A 84 -8.08 -0.28 -12.98
N GLU A 85 -9.12 -0.66 -13.72
CA GLU A 85 -9.02 -1.61 -14.82
C GLU A 85 -8.44 -0.97 -16.09
N VAL A 86 -8.81 0.28 -16.39
CA VAL A 86 -8.43 0.96 -17.63
C VAL A 86 -7.20 1.87 -17.47
N ALA A 87 -6.94 2.35 -16.25
CA ALA A 87 -5.90 3.32 -15.94
C ALA A 87 -4.78 2.70 -15.09
N PRO A 88 -3.54 3.21 -15.21
CA PRO A 88 -2.44 2.78 -14.37
C PRO A 88 -2.64 3.21 -12.90
N THR A 89 -2.10 2.44 -11.96
CA THR A 89 -2.24 2.68 -10.51
C THR A 89 -1.87 4.10 -10.07
N TRP A 90 -0.84 4.69 -10.67
CA TRP A 90 -0.41 6.05 -10.32
C TRP A 90 -1.52 7.07 -10.58
N LEU A 91 -2.30 6.91 -11.66
CA LEU A 91 -3.38 7.83 -12.00
C LEU A 91 -4.54 7.68 -11.00
N VAL A 92 -4.88 6.44 -10.62
CA VAL A 92 -5.90 6.15 -9.62
C VAL A 92 -5.58 6.84 -8.28
N LEU A 93 -4.33 6.72 -7.82
CA LEU A 93 -3.87 7.36 -6.59
C LEU A 93 -3.85 8.89 -6.69
N LEU A 94 -3.44 9.46 -7.82
CA LEU A 94 -3.46 10.92 -8.03
C LEU A 94 -4.88 11.49 -8.02
N VAL A 95 -5.82 10.83 -8.71
CA VAL A 95 -7.24 11.23 -8.71
C VAL A 95 -7.81 11.17 -7.29
N GLY A 96 -7.55 10.08 -6.57
CA GLY A 96 -7.95 9.96 -5.16
C GLY A 96 -7.35 11.05 -4.28
N SER A 97 -6.07 11.38 -4.47
CA SER A 97 -5.38 12.43 -3.71
C SER A 97 -5.96 13.81 -3.98
N ALA A 98 -6.24 14.12 -5.24
CA ALA A 98 -6.82 15.39 -5.65
C ALA A 98 -8.24 15.55 -5.10
N MET A 99 -9.07 14.50 -5.18
CA MET A 99 -10.40 14.47 -4.56
C MET A 99 -10.30 14.69 -3.05
N ASN A 100 -9.48 13.90 -2.34
CA ASN A 100 -9.31 14.03 -0.89
C ASN A 100 -8.93 15.45 -0.49
N PHE A 101 -7.91 16.03 -1.13
CA PHE A 101 -7.49 17.39 -0.82
C PHE A 101 -8.59 18.41 -1.12
N ALA A 102 -9.17 18.38 -2.32
CA ALA A 102 -10.17 19.35 -2.75
C ALA A 102 -11.40 19.35 -1.82
N ASP A 103 -11.94 18.18 -1.50
CA ASP A 103 -13.17 18.07 -0.71
C ASP A 103 -12.96 18.51 0.74
N TYR A 104 -11.93 17.99 1.42
CA TYR A 104 -11.65 18.38 2.80
C TYR A 104 -11.20 19.84 2.91
N PHE A 105 -10.50 20.37 1.89
CA PHE A 105 -10.16 21.79 1.82
C PHE A 105 -11.41 22.67 1.66
N LEU A 106 -12.37 22.28 0.83
CA LEU A 106 -13.65 22.98 0.70
C LEU A 106 -14.48 22.94 1.99
N ILE A 107 -14.51 21.78 2.68
CA ILE A 107 -15.14 21.65 4.01
C ILE A 107 -14.44 22.59 5.01
N TRP A 108 -13.11 22.62 5.02
CA TRP A 108 -12.33 23.50 5.89
C TRP A 108 -12.64 24.99 5.60
N LEU A 109 -12.70 25.41 4.34
CA LEU A 109 -13.08 26.77 3.95
C LEU A 109 -14.49 27.14 4.43
N ALA A 110 -15.43 26.22 4.37
CA ALA A 110 -16.80 26.43 4.87
C ALA A 110 -16.83 26.58 6.40
N VAL A 111 -16.12 25.72 7.13
CA VAL A 111 -16.06 25.74 8.60
C VAL A 111 -15.24 26.95 9.13
N THR A 112 -14.27 27.43 8.36
CA THR A 112 -13.52 28.67 8.68
C THR A 112 -14.23 29.94 8.21
N ARG A 113 -15.44 29.83 7.65
CA ARG A 113 -16.25 30.95 7.13
C ARG A 113 -15.51 31.79 6.06
N ARG A 114 -14.58 31.18 5.32
CA ARG A 114 -13.85 31.83 4.22
C ARG A 114 -14.67 31.84 2.92
N ILE A 115 -15.66 30.96 2.80
CA ILE A 115 -16.65 30.95 1.72
C ILE A 115 -18.06 31.21 2.27
N PRO A 116 -19.00 31.67 1.42
CA PRO A 116 -20.41 31.75 1.79
C PRO A 116 -20.90 30.40 2.31
N ARG A 117 -21.82 30.45 3.27
CA ARG A 117 -22.40 29.26 3.91
C ARG A 117 -22.95 28.33 2.82
N PRO A 118 -22.37 27.12 2.64
CA PRO A 118 -22.85 26.21 1.60
C PRO A 118 -24.24 25.69 1.94
N ALA A 119 -25.02 25.43 0.90
CA ALA A 119 -26.28 24.71 1.04
C ALA A 119 -26.00 23.28 1.50
N VAL A 120 -26.97 22.64 2.16
CA VAL A 120 -26.82 21.28 2.70
C VAL A 120 -26.40 20.29 1.61
N TRP A 121 -26.99 20.38 0.41
CA TRP A 121 -26.64 19.49 -0.70
C TRP A 121 -25.18 19.65 -1.15
N GLN A 122 -24.61 20.86 -1.10
CA GLN A 122 -23.19 21.08 -1.45
C GLN A 122 -22.29 20.39 -0.44
N MET A 123 -22.61 20.50 0.84
CA MET A 123 -21.88 19.78 1.89
C MET A 123 -22.02 18.26 1.78
N CYS A 124 -23.20 17.77 1.41
CA CYS A 124 -23.41 16.36 1.10
C CYS A 124 -22.50 15.90 -0.04
N VAL A 125 -22.37 16.70 -1.11
CA VAL A 125 -21.47 16.40 -2.23
C VAL A 125 -20.02 16.39 -1.75
N TYR A 126 -19.52 17.42 -1.06
CA TYR A 126 -18.14 17.46 -0.58
C TYR A 126 -17.81 16.27 0.31
N ILE A 127 -18.70 15.89 1.23
CA ILE A 127 -18.50 14.74 2.11
C ILE A 127 -18.57 13.42 1.35
N CYS A 128 -19.49 13.29 0.38
CA CYS A 128 -19.62 12.08 -0.43
C CYS A 128 -18.37 11.87 -1.31
N VAL A 129 -17.90 12.91 -2.00
CA VAL A 129 -16.70 12.85 -2.85
C VAL A 129 -15.45 12.64 -1.98
N GLY A 130 -15.35 13.32 -0.84
CA GLY A 130 -14.25 13.13 0.11
C GLY A 130 -14.22 11.72 0.69
N ALA A 131 -15.38 11.15 1.00
CA ALA A 131 -15.49 9.73 1.39
C ALA A 131 -15.13 8.78 0.24
N ASN A 132 -15.50 9.13 -1.00
CA ASN A 132 -15.20 8.33 -2.18
C ASN A 132 -13.71 8.33 -2.53
N SER A 133 -12.98 9.42 -2.22
CA SER A 133 -11.53 9.50 -2.40
C SER A 133 -10.77 8.36 -1.70
N GLN A 134 -11.30 7.87 -0.57
CA GLN A 134 -10.73 6.72 0.14
C GLN A 134 -10.82 5.45 -0.68
N ASN A 135 -11.87 5.26 -1.49
CA ASN A 135 -11.99 4.11 -2.38
C ASN A 135 -10.88 4.12 -3.44
N PHE A 136 -10.47 5.28 -3.95
CA PHE A 136 -9.33 5.38 -4.86
C PHE A 136 -8.02 4.98 -4.18
N ALA A 137 -7.76 5.46 -2.96
CA ALA A 137 -6.57 5.09 -2.20
C ALA A 137 -6.54 3.58 -1.87
N ASN A 138 -7.68 3.04 -1.45
CA ASN A 138 -7.89 1.62 -1.21
C ASN A 138 -7.63 0.82 -2.49
N THR A 139 -8.32 1.12 -3.59
CA THR A 139 -8.19 0.40 -4.85
C THR A 139 -6.76 0.48 -5.40
N GLY A 140 -6.16 1.66 -5.45
CA GLY A 140 -4.81 1.85 -5.97
C GLY A 140 -3.76 1.05 -5.19
N SER A 141 -3.80 1.07 -3.86
CA SER A 141 -2.81 0.39 -3.03
C SER A 141 -3.11 -1.10 -2.86
N LEU A 142 -4.35 -1.44 -2.49
CA LEU A 142 -4.75 -2.80 -2.14
C LEU A 142 -4.80 -3.72 -3.36
N VAL A 143 -5.38 -3.29 -4.49
CA VAL A 143 -5.46 -4.14 -5.70
C VAL A 143 -4.07 -4.42 -6.24
N THR A 144 -3.20 -3.40 -6.28
CA THR A 144 -1.81 -3.56 -6.71
C THR A 144 -1.07 -4.53 -5.80
N TYR A 145 -1.33 -4.47 -4.50
CA TYR A 145 -0.70 -5.40 -3.55
C TYR A 145 -1.21 -6.84 -3.76
N VAL A 146 -2.52 -7.08 -3.88
CA VAL A 146 -3.05 -8.45 -4.12
C VAL A 146 -2.42 -9.09 -5.36
N LYS A 147 -2.19 -8.28 -6.39
CA LYS A 147 -1.51 -8.72 -7.61
C LYS A 147 -0.03 -9.07 -7.39
N ASN A 148 0.64 -8.40 -6.45
CA ASN A 148 2.06 -8.63 -6.14
C ASN A 148 2.30 -9.82 -5.21
N PHE A 149 1.34 -10.16 -4.34
CA PHE A 149 1.48 -11.23 -3.34
C PHE A 149 0.25 -12.17 -3.33
N PRO A 150 0.09 -13.03 -4.35
CA PRO A 150 -1.12 -13.83 -4.49
C PRO A 150 -1.26 -14.94 -3.42
N GLU A 151 -0.15 -15.52 -2.97
CA GLU A 151 -0.15 -16.62 -1.98
C GLU A 151 -0.64 -16.16 -0.59
N SER A 152 -0.23 -14.95 -0.17
CA SER A 152 -0.51 -14.42 1.17
C SER A 152 -1.60 -13.33 1.18
N ARG A 153 -2.47 -13.31 0.16
CA ARG A 153 -3.48 -12.25 -0.04
C ARG A 153 -4.36 -11.99 1.20
N GLY A 154 -4.74 -13.04 1.94
CA GLY A 154 -5.63 -12.92 3.09
C GLY A 154 -5.02 -12.12 4.26
N ILE A 155 -3.81 -12.50 4.69
CA ILE A 155 -3.11 -11.85 5.81
C ILE A 155 -2.88 -10.37 5.49
N MET A 156 -2.42 -10.08 4.27
CA MET A 156 -2.14 -8.71 3.90
C MET A 156 -3.41 -7.87 3.75
N LEU A 157 -4.51 -8.42 3.19
CA LEU A 157 -5.79 -7.71 3.15
C LEU A 157 -6.22 -7.29 4.55
N GLY A 158 -6.05 -8.19 5.53
CA GLY A 158 -6.24 -7.91 6.95
C GLY A 158 -5.34 -6.78 7.46
N LEU A 159 -4.03 -6.83 7.21
CA LEU A 159 -3.08 -5.80 7.64
C LEU A 159 -3.39 -4.43 7.04
N MET A 160 -3.62 -4.35 5.74
CA MET A 160 -3.92 -3.09 5.06
C MET A 160 -5.23 -2.47 5.57
N LYS A 161 -6.29 -3.28 5.72
CA LYS A 161 -7.55 -2.80 6.30
C LYS A 161 -7.40 -2.46 7.79
N GLY A 162 -6.50 -3.14 8.50
CA GLY A 162 -6.10 -2.78 9.87
C GLY A 162 -5.56 -1.36 9.94
N PHE A 163 -4.63 -0.98 9.05
CA PHE A 163 -4.13 0.41 8.96
C PHE A 163 -5.23 1.42 8.63
N VAL A 164 -6.19 1.06 7.76
CA VAL A 164 -7.38 1.90 7.52
C VAL A 164 -8.17 2.10 8.80
N GLY A 165 -8.42 1.05 9.59
CA GLY A 165 -9.11 1.16 10.88
C GLY A 165 -8.33 1.99 11.92
N LEU A 166 -7.00 1.89 11.94
CA LEU A 166 -6.13 2.64 12.85
C LEU A 166 -5.96 4.12 12.45
N SER A 167 -6.13 4.44 11.16
CA SER A 167 -5.88 5.77 10.59
C SER A 167 -6.53 6.91 11.38
N GLY A 168 -7.79 6.76 11.80
CA GLY A 168 -8.51 7.80 12.53
C GLY A 168 -7.86 8.11 13.88
N ALA A 169 -7.43 7.07 14.60
CA ALA A 169 -6.74 7.23 15.86
C ALA A 169 -5.31 7.78 15.67
N MET A 170 -4.59 7.33 14.64
CA MET A 170 -3.26 7.87 14.28
C MET A 170 -3.33 9.36 13.94
N MET A 171 -4.29 9.76 13.11
CA MET A 171 -4.53 11.16 12.75
C MET A 171 -4.94 12.00 13.96
N THR A 172 -5.71 11.44 14.90
CA THR A 172 -6.07 12.12 16.14
C THR A 172 -4.85 12.42 17.01
N GLN A 173 -3.92 11.46 17.14
CA GLN A 173 -2.67 11.67 17.88
C GLN A 173 -1.82 12.77 17.24
N LEU A 174 -1.71 12.74 15.91
CA LEU A 174 -0.95 13.75 15.16
C LEU A 174 -1.60 15.14 15.25
N TYR A 175 -2.93 15.19 15.23
CA TYR A 175 -3.69 16.43 15.41
C TYR A 175 -3.40 17.09 16.76
N TYR A 176 -3.50 16.35 17.87
CA TYR A 176 -3.23 16.90 19.19
C TYR A 176 -1.79 17.41 19.33
N ALA A 177 -0.83 16.73 18.70
CA ALA A 177 0.57 17.16 18.70
C ALA A 177 0.86 18.40 17.85
N ILE A 178 0.24 18.53 16.67
CA ILE A 178 0.53 19.64 15.74
C ILE A 178 -0.29 20.89 16.10
N TYR A 179 -1.58 20.71 16.39
CA TYR A 179 -2.55 21.81 16.49
C TYR A 179 -3.11 22.02 17.90
N GLY A 180 -2.77 21.15 18.85
CA GLY A 180 -3.32 21.23 20.21
C GLY A 180 -4.81 20.94 20.20
N ASP A 181 -5.66 21.96 20.20
CA ASP A 181 -7.12 21.82 20.36
C ASP A 181 -7.96 22.62 19.34
N ASP A 182 -7.38 23.06 18.22
CA ASP A 182 -8.16 23.68 17.15
C ASP A 182 -8.78 22.65 16.20
N SER A 183 -10.00 22.20 16.51
CA SER A 183 -10.71 21.16 15.75
C SER A 183 -10.93 21.51 14.27
N LYS A 184 -10.85 22.80 13.88
CA LYS A 184 -10.91 23.20 12.47
C LYS A 184 -9.65 22.77 11.72
N SER A 185 -8.50 22.84 12.37
CA SER A 185 -7.21 22.43 11.80
C SER A 185 -7.12 20.91 11.60
N LEU A 186 -7.92 20.11 12.32
CA LEU A 186 -8.06 18.67 12.05
C LEU A 186 -8.59 18.40 10.63
N ILE A 187 -9.58 19.17 10.17
CA ILE A 187 -10.17 19.01 8.82
C ILE A 187 -9.10 19.26 7.76
N LEU A 188 -8.25 20.28 7.99
CA LEU A 188 -7.15 20.60 7.10
C LEU A 188 -6.12 19.46 7.08
N LEU A 189 -5.71 18.95 8.24
CA LEU A 189 -4.79 17.82 8.38
C LEU A 189 -5.26 16.59 7.59
N ILE A 190 -6.54 16.26 7.72
CA ILE A 190 -7.20 15.18 6.98
C ILE A 190 -7.18 15.41 5.46
N GLY A 191 -7.26 16.66 5.01
CA GLY A 191 -7.25 16.99 3.59
C GLY A 191 -5.86 16.86 2.95
N TRP A 192 -4.84 17.47 3.55
CA TRP A 192 -3.51 17.55 2.92
C TRP A 192 -2.63 16.33 3.21
N LEU A 193 -2.62 15.80 4.43
CA LEU A 193 -1.62 14.79 4.81
C LEU A 193 -1.81 13.46 4.04
N PRO A 194 -3.02 12.87 3.95
CA PRO A 194 -3.24 11.67 3.12
C PRO A 194 -2.94 11.91 1.64
N ALA A 195 -3.26 13.10 1.12
CA ALA A 195 -2.98 13.47 -0.26
C ALA A 195 -1.47 13.55 -0.53
N VAL A 196 -0.71 14.20 0.35
CA VAL A 196 0.76 14.27 0.25
C VAL A 196 1.39 12.89 0.34
N ILE A 197 0.98 12.05 1.30
CA ILE A 197 1.47 10.67 1.41
C ILE A 197 1.23 9.91 0.11
N SER A 198 0.01 10.00 -0.43
CA SER A 198 -0.35 9.31 -1.67
C SER A 198 0.45 9.82 -2.88
N ILE A 199 0.69 11.12 -3.00
CA ILE A 199 1.51 11.73 -4.06
C ILE A 199 2.98 11.31 -3.95
N VAL A 200 3.55 11.33 -2.75
CA VAL A 200 4.95 10.93 -2.50
C VAL A 200 5.19 9.47 -2.91
N PHE A 201 4.24 8.59 -2.63
CA PHE A 201 4.35 7.17 -2.91
C PHE A 201 3.72 6.72 -4.25
N VAL A 202 3.21 7.66 -5.05
CA VAL A 202 2.44 7.35 -6.27
C VAL A 202 3.24 6.54 -7.29
N TYR A 203 4.54 6.83 -7.41
CA TYR A 203 5.46 6.12 -8.30
C TYR A 203 6.09 4.90 -7.63
N THR A 204 5.90 4.71 -6.32
CA THR A 204 6.40 3.55 -5.58
C THR A 204 5.44 2.37 -5.72
N ILE A 205 4.12 2.62 -5.80
CA ILE A 205 3.10 1.57 -5.97
C ILE A 205 2.98 1.17 -7.46
N ARG A 206 3.33 -0.08 -7.77
CA ARG A 206 3.43 -0.67 -9.11
C ARG A 206 3.24 -2.18 -9.04
N THR A 207 2.71 -2.77 -10.10
CA THR A 207 2.70 -4.24 -10.21
C THR A 207 4.11 -4.74 -10.49
N MET A 208 4.65 -5.60 -9.63
CA MET A 208 5.96 -6.24 -9.80
C MET A 208 5.80 -7.68 -10.31
N LYS A 209 6.85 -8.20 -10.97
CA LYS A 209 6.90 -9.62 -11.34
C LYS A 209 6.93 -10.49 -10.07
N LEU A 210 6.08 -11.52 -10.04
CA LEU A 210 6.06 -12.52 -8.98
C LEU A 210 7.48 -13.06 -8.77
N SER A 211 7.93 -13.05 -7.52
CA SER A 211 9.18 -13.69 -7.13
C SER A 211 9.00 -14.24 -5.73
N THR A 212 8.89 -15.56 -5.60
CA THR A 212 8.67 -16.22 -4.31
C THR A 212 9.87 -15.96 -3.39
N HIS A 213 9.66 -15.31 -2.24
CA HIS A 213 10.69 -15.20 -1.20
C HIS A 213 10.49 -16.34 -0.18
N PRO A 214 11.53 -17.11 0.15
CA PRO A 214 11.40 -18.28 1.03
C PRO A 214 10.91 -17.96 2.45
N ASN A 215 11.10 -16.72 2.94
CA ASN A 215 10.73 -16.29 4.30
C ASN A 215 9.55 -15.29 4.34
N GLU A 216 8.76 -15.20 3.28
CA GLU A 216 7.71 -14.19 3.15
C GLU A 216 6.70 -14.19 4.32
N LEU A 217 6.20 -15.36 4.73
CA LEU A 217 5.25 -15.49 5.84
C LEU A 217 5.83 -14.99 7.17
N LYS A 218 7.10 -15.27 7.46
CA LYS A 218 7.76 -14.80 8.68
C LYS A 218 7.74 -13.28 8.76
N VAL A 219 8.05 -12.60 7.65
CA VAL A 219 8.05 -11.13 7.61
C VAL A 219 6.63 -10.57 7.77
N PHE A 220 5.60 -11.25 7.24
CA PHE A 220 4.21 -10.85 7.50
C PHE A 220 3.81 -11.00 8.96
N TYR A 221 4.25 -12.03 9.67
CA TYR A 221 4.02 -12.14 11.11
C TYR A 221 4.74 -11.04 11.90
N GLU A 222 5.94 -10.64 11.48
CA GLU A 222 6.64 -9.49 12.08
C GLU A 222 5.85 -8.19 11.86
N TYR A 223 5.34 -7.94 10.65
CA TYR A 223 4.46 -6.79 10.40
C TYR A 223 3.17 -6.86 11.22
N LEU A 224 2.54 -8.03 11.32
CA LEU A 224 1.35 -8.22 12.13
C LEU A 224 1.64 -7.89 13.60
N ALA A 225 2.72 -8.41 14.17
CA ALA A 225 3.12 -8.11 15.54
C ALA A 225 3.30 -6.59 15.77
N ILE A 226 3.94 -5.89 14.82
CA ILE A 226 4.08 -4.43 14.89
C ILE A 226 2.73 -3.73 14.84
N THR A 227 1.83 -4.13 13.95
CA THR A 227 0.49 -3.52 13.86
C THR A 227 -0.36 -3.74 15.11
N VAL A 228 -0.26 -4.93 15.72
CA VAL A 228 -0.92 -5.24 17.00
C VAL A 228 -0.33 -4.39 18.12
N ALA A 229 0.99 -4.29 18.21
CA ALA A 229 1.65 -3.42 19.18
C ALA A 229 1.25 -1.94 19.01
N LEU A 230 1.24 -1.43 17.76
CA LEU A 230 0.77 -0.09 17.41
C LEU A 230 -0.67 0.12 17.87
N THR A 231 -1.55 -0.85 17.63
CA THR A 231 -2.97 -0.80 18.04
C THR A 231 -3.10 -0.71 19.57
N LEU A 232 -2.39 -1.56 20.30
CA LEU A 232 -2.43 -1.57 21.76
C LEU A 232 -1.89 -0.27 22.36
N VAL A 233 -0.81 0.27 21.81
CA VAL A 233 -0.25 1.56 22.24
C VAL A 233 -1.22 2.70 21.97
N ILE A 234 -1.80 2.77 20.75
CA ILE A 234 -2.82 3.79 20.42
C ILE A 234 -4.04 3.67 21.33
N MET A 235 -4.51 2.45 21.61
CA MET A 235 -5.64 2.20 22.51
C MET A 235 -5.33 2.70 23.92
N ALA A 236 -4.17 2.34 24.48
CA ALA A 236 -3.73 2.79 25.80
C ALA A 236 -3.62 4.32 25.88
N LEU A 237 -3.02 4.95 24.87
CA LEU A 237 -2.91 6.41 24.77
C LEU A 237 -4.28 7.08 24.70
N THR A 238 -5.19 6.56 23.88
CA THR A 238 -6.54 7.12 23.73
C THR A 238 -7.35 7.01 25.02
N ILE A 239 -7.21 5.92 25.78
CA ILE A 239 -7.84 5.76 27.09
C ILE A 239 -7.21 6.73 28.10
N ALA A 240 -5.87 6.81 28.15
CA ALA A 240 -5.16 7.70 29.05
C ALA A 240 -5.54 9.17 28.83
N GLN A 241 -5.64 9.62 27.58
CA GLN A 241 -6.05 10.97 27.20
C GLN A 241 -7.50 11.31 27.59
N LYS A 242 -8.37 10.30 27.73
CA LYS A 242 -9.74 10.51 28.22
C LYS A 242 -9.83 10.61 29.74
N GLN A 243 -8.88 9.99 30.47
CA GLN A 243 -8.89 9.94 31.93
C GLN A 243 -8.03 11.02 32.57
N VAL A 244 -6.96 11.45 31.89
CA VAL A 244 -5.98 12.42 32.39
C VAL A 244 -5.86 13.54 31.36
N SER A 245 -5.83 14.79 31.83
CA SER A 245 -5.51 15.93 30.98
C SER A 245 -4.03 15.91 30.61
N PHE A 246 -3.72 15.69 29.35
CA PHE A 246 -2.34 15.68 28.84
C PHE A 246 -1.84 17.11 28.62
N SER A 247 -0.57 17.36 28.95
CA SER A 247 0.13 18.57 28.49
C SER A 247 0.45 18.48 27.00
N HIS A 248 0.74 19.62 26.36
CA HIS A 248 1.12 19.64 24.95
C HIS A 248 2.36 18.78 24.67
N GLU A 249 3.35 18.80 25.57
CA GLU A 249 4.54 17.94 25.48
C GLU A 249 4.18 16.45 25.51
N ALA A 250 3.22 16.04 26.35
CA ALA A 250 2.76 14.66 26.41
C ALA A 250 2.06 14.23 25.10
N TYR A 251 1.33 15.12 24.45
CA TYR A 251 0.75 14.87 23.11
C TYR A 251 1.84 14.73 22.03
N VAL A 252 2.89 15.56 22.08
CA VAL A 252 4.02 15.43 21.16
C VAL A 252 4.73 14.10 21.36
N VAL A 253 5.00 13.69 22.60
CA VAL A 253 5.61 12.39 22.91
C VAL A 253 4.75 11.23 22.42
N SER A 254 3.42 11.30 22.61
CA SER A 254 2.50 10.25 22.15
C SER A 254 2.47 10.15 20.62
N ALA A 255 2.43 11.28 19.92
CA ALA A 255 2.48 11.31 18.46
C ALA A 255 3.82 10.79 17.92
N VAL A 256 4.95 11.18 18.54
CA VAL A 256 6.28 10.66 18.17
C VAL A 256 6.34 9.15 18.34
N ALA A 257 5.84 8.60 19.46
CA ALA A 257 5.80 7.16 19.69
C ALA A 257 4.97 6.43 18.60
N VAL A 258 3.80 6.97 18.25
CA VAL A 258 2.94 6.44 17.18
C VAL A 258 3.62 6.52 15.82
N CYS A 259 4.28 7.63 15.50
CA CYS A 259 5.06 7.77 14.27
C CYS A 259 6.19 6.73 14.23
N VAL A 260 7.01 6.61 15.27
CA VAL A 260 8.10 5.62 15.32
C VAL A 260 7.60 4.20 15.07
N LEU A 261 6.50 3.79 15.72
CA LEU A 261 5.89 2.48 15.51
C LEU A 261 5.32 2.30 14.09
N THR A 262 4.76 3.36 13.51
CA THR A 262 4.24 3.37 12.13
C THR A 262 5.36 3.26 11.09
N PHE A 263 6.53 3.84 11.36
CA PHE A 263 7.70 3.78 10.49
C PHE A 263 8.54 2.51 10.70
N LEU A 264 8.32 1.74 11.77
CA LEU A 264 9.05 0.50 12.05
C LEU A 264 9.03 -0.54 10.91
N PRO A 265 7.93 -0.73 10.16
CA PRO A 265 7.90 -1.60 8.97
C PRO A 265 8.91 -1.21 7.88
N LEU A 266 9.34 0.06 7.81
CA LEU A 266 10.40 0.51 6.91
C LEU A 266 11.75 -0.12 7.27
N GLY A 267 12.05 -0.24 8.58
CA GLY A 267 13.28 -0.87 9.05
C GLY A 267 13.37 -2.33 8.63
N ILE A 268 12.26 -3.07 8.74
CA ILE A 268 12.15 -4.45 8.24
C ILE A 268 12.34 -4.46 6.72
N ALA A 269 11.69 -3.55 5.99
CA ALA A 269 11.82 -3.50 4.53
C ALA A 269 13.27 -3.28 4.07
N VAL A 270 13.99 -2.37 4.72
CA VAL A 270 15.42 -2.12 4.44
C VAL A 270 16.27 -3.35 4.79
N ARG A 271 15.98 -4.04 5.90
CA ARG A 271 16.70 -5.25 6.32
C ARG A 271 16.55 -6.37 5.30
N GLU A 272 15.33 -6.63 4.82
CA GLU A 272 15.07 -7.68 3.84
C GLU A 272 15.66 -7.36 2.45
N GLU A 273 15.60 -6.08 2.04
CA GLU A 273 16.26 -5.63 0.81
C GLU A 273 17.79 -5.71 0.92
N TRP A 274 18.37 -5.41 2.08
CA TRP A 274 19.80 -5.60 2.35
C TRP A 274 20.20 -7.08 2.29
N ALA A 275 19.42 -7.96 2.91
CA ALA A 275 19.68 -9.40 2.87
C ALA A 275 19.68 -9.91 1.42
N THR A 276 18.71 -9.48 0.61
CA THR A 276 18.62 -9.80 -0.82
C THR A 276 19.81 -9.23 -1.60
N TRP A 277 20.22 -7.99 -1.31
CA TRP A 277 21.38 -7.35 -1.92
C TRP A 277 22.69 -8.11 -1.62
N LYS A 278 22.87 -8.56 -0.37
CA LYS A 278 24.05 -9.33 0.05
C LYS A 278 24.11 -10.68 -0.67
N GLN A 279 22.97 -11.37 -0.79
CA GLN A 279 22.88 -12.65 -1.54
C GLN A 279 23.22 -12.45 -3.03
N ARG A 280 22.68 -11.40 -3.67
CA ARG A 280 23.00 -11.06 -5.06
C ARG A 280 24.47 -10.75 -5.28
N LYS A 281 25.11 -10.03 -4.35
CA LYS A 281 26.56 -9.77 -4.41
C LYS A 281 27.38 -11.05 -4.22
N ALA A 282 26.93 -11.96 -3.36
CA ALA A 282 27.58 -13.26 -3.15
C ALA A 282 27.43 -14.22 -4.36
N GLN A 283 26.39 -14.03 -5.18
CA GLN A 283 26.13 -14.84 -6.38
C GLN A 283 26.71 -14.26 -7.69
N LYS A 284 27.35 -13.09 -7.69
CA LYS A 284 28.10 -12.63 -8.87
C LYS A 284 29.26 -13.61 -9.11
N PRO A 285 29.31 -14.36 -10.24
CA PRO A 285 30.40 -15.27 -10.49
C PRO A 285 31.69 -14.47 -10.67
N THR A 286 32.76 -14.94 -10.03
CA THR A 286 34.13 -14.77 -10.51
C THR A 286 34.12 -14.95 -12.02
N THR A 287 34.70 -13.98 -12.72
CA THR A 287 35.09 -13.99 -14.13
C THR A 287 35.03 -15.41 -14.72
N ALA A 288 34.14 -15.62 -15.67
CA ALA A 288 34.27 -16.75 -16.59
C ALA A 288 35.62 -16.58 -17.29
N THR A 289 36.65 -17.23 -16.75
CA THR A 289 37.87 -17.49 -17.49
C THR A 289 37.43 -18.36 -18.64
N VAL A 290 37.23 -17.73 -19.80
CA VAL A 290 37.14 -18.42 -21.08
C VAL A 290 38.49 -19.10 -21.26
N GLY A 291 38.60 -20.32 -20.75
CA GLY A 291 39.65 -21.24 -21.12
C GLY A 291 39.40 -21.61 -22.58
N VAL A 292 40.14 -20.97 -23.47
CA VAL A 292 40.33 -21.45 -24.84
C VAL A 292 40.97 -22.84 -24.72
N VAL A 293 40.18 -23.89 -24.90
CA VAL A 293 40.67 -25.22 -25.21
C VAL A 293 39.80 -25.77 -26.34
N GLY A 294 40.40 -25.80 -27.52
CA GLY A 294 40.28 -26.85 -28.54
C GLY A 294 38.91 -27.17 -29.11
N ASP A 295 38.76 -26.87 -30.40
CA ASP A 295 37.78 -27.46 -31.31
C ASP A 295 37.55 -28.96 -31.08
N ASP A 296 36.28 -29.38 -31.04
CA ASP A 296 35.83 -30.51 -31.85
C ASP A 296 34.31 -30.44 -32.04
N ALA A 297 33.91 -30.52 -33.31
CA ALA A 297 32.56 -30.30 -33.80
C ALA A 297 31.64 -31.52 -33.56
N SER A 298 30.43 -31.30 -33.06
CA SER A 298 29.30 -32.22 -33.31
C SER A 298 27.96 -31.48 -33.36
N SER A 299 27.35 -31.54 -34.55
CA SER A 299 26.14 -30.88 -35.05
C SER A 299 24.82 -31.38 -34.43
N PRO A 300 23.70 -30.62 -34.49
CA PRO A 300 22.39 -30.89 -33.84
C PRO A 300 21.55 -32.04 -34.43
N ALA A 301 22.16 -32.98 -35.16
CA ALA A 301 21.44 -34.01 -35.91
C ALA A 301 20.99 -35.22 -35.07
N ARG A 302 21.42 -35.33 -33.81
CA ARG A 302 21.15 -36.52 -32.96
C ARG A 302 19.85 -36.46 -32.15
N ASP A 303 19.28 -35.27 -31.92
CA ASP A 303 18.07 -35.13 -31.09
C ASP A 303 16.77 -35.41 -31.88
N LEU A 304 16.82 -35.35 -33.22
CA LEU A 304 15.67 -35.64 -34.09
C LEU A 304 15.43 -37.15 -34.32
N GLU A 305 16.48 -37.98 -34.28
CA GLU A 305 16.33 -39.45 -34.40
C GLU A 305 15.76 -40.10 -33.13
N ILE A 306 16.04 -39.54 -31.95
CA ILE A 306 15.56 -40.09 -30.68
C ILE A 306 14.04 -39.88 -30.54
N HIS A 307 13.54 -38.70 -30.90
CA HIS A 307 12.10 -38.40 -30.81
C HIS A 307 11.23 -39.16 -31.82
N ALA A 308 11.73 -39.43 -33.03
CA ALA A 308 11.00 -40.20 -34.04
C ALA A 308 10.88 -41.69 -33.69
N THR A 309 11.84 -42.23 -32.92
CA THR A 309 11.86 -43.65 -32.54
C THR A 309 10.92 -43.94 -31.36
N ASP A 310 10.70 -42.97 -30.46
CA ASP A 310 9.79 -43.13 -29.32
C ASP A 310 8.30 -43.07 -29.73
N GLN A 311 7.93 -42.19 -30.68
CA GLN A 311 6.55 -42.11 -31.17
C GLN A 311 6.12 -43.40 -31.89
N ARG A 312 7.03 -44.02 -32.66
CA ARG A 312 6.73 -45.26 -33.38
C ARG A 312 6.48 -46.46 -32.46
N LYS A 313 7.17 -46.50 -31.30
CA LYS A 313 6.97 -47.56 -30.29
C LYS A 313 5.67 -47.39 -29.52
N GLN A 314 5.17 -46.16 -29.36
CA GLN A 314 3.90 -45.90 -28.68
C GLN A 314 2.69 -46.31 -29.55
N GLU A 315 2.75 -46.06 -30.87
CA GLU A 315 1.67 -46.44 -31.80
C GLU A 315 1.58 -47.96 -32.01
N GLU A 316 2.70 -48.70 -32.01
CA GLU A 316 2.69 -50.17 -32.11
C GLU A 316 2.15 -50.85 -30.84
N GLN A 317 2.23 -50.21 -29.68
CA GLN A 317 1.78 -50.77 -28.40
C GLN A 317 0.27 -50.57 -28.17
N GLU A 318 -0.33 -49.55 -28.79
CA GLU A 318 -1.78 -49.28 -28.75
C GLU A 318 -2.57 -50.12 -29.78
N ALA A 319 -1.93 -50.54 -30.88
CA ALA A 319 -2.52 -51.42 -31.89
C ALA A 319 -2.55 -52.91 -31.49
N ALA A 320 -1.88 -53.31 -30.40
CA ALA A 320 -1.67 -54.71 -30.02
C ALA A 320 -2.52 -55.19 -28.83
N ASN A 321 -3.59 -54.47 -28.44
CA ASN A 321 -4.48 -54.89 -27.36
C ASN A 321 -5.82 -55.45 -27.88
N PRO A 322 -5.98 -56.78 -28.06
CA PRO A 322 -7.25 -57.40 -28.36
C PRO A 322 -7.91 -57.91 -27.06
N ASN A 323 -8.76 -57.09 -26.44
CA ASN A 323 -9.95 -57.53 -25.71
C ASN A 323 -10.66 -56.31 -25.09
N ASP A 324 -11.69 -55.82 -25.77
CA ASP A 324 -13.04 -55.84 -25.20
C ASP A 324 -14.05 -55.47 -26.29
N THR A 325 -14.53 -56.51 -26.97
CA THR A 325 -15.78 -56.46 -27.75
C THR A 325 -16.84 -57.15 -26.88
N SER A 326 -17.88 -56.42 -26.46
CA SER A 326 -19.26 -56.91 -26.40
C SER A 326 -20.13 -55.99 -25.52
N CYS A 327 -21.01 -55.21 -26.16
CA CYS A 327 -22.46 -55.23 -25.94
C CYS A 327 -23.09 -53.91 -26.42
N CYS A 328 -23.66 -53.95 -27.61
CA CYS A 328 -24.76 -53.08 -28.05
C CYS A 328 -26.08 -53.89 -28.05
N ALA A 329 -27.21 -53.17 -27.99
CA ALA A 329 -28.62 -53.60 -28.11
C ALA A 329 -29.22 -54.22 -26.83
N ASP A 330 -30.37 -53.80 -26.31
CA ASP A 330 -31.55 -53.12 -26.87
C ASP A 330 -32.02 -51.91 -26.03
#